data_AF-A0A7G9GPX5-F1
#
_entry.id   AF-A0A7G9GPX5-F1
#
_cell.length_a   1.000
_cell.length_b   1.000
_cell.length_c   1.000
_cell.angle_alpha   90.00
_cell.angle_beta   90.00
_cell.angle_gamma   90.00
#
_symmetry.space_group_name_H-M   'P 1'
#
loop_
_entity.id
_entity.type
_entity.pdbx_description
1 polymer ?
#
loop_
_entity_poly.entity_id
_entity_poly.type
_entity_poly.pdbx_seq_one_letter_code
_entity_poly.pdbx_strand_id
1 'polypeptide(L)'
;MYRKFDDQLIAWKQKNNHLPLLIKGARFVGKRYSVLNFAKANYEHVIEINFELDMYMKEVFEQNVGTVIQSLKAYKLLWNAFIY
;
A
#
# COMPACT_ATOMS: atom_id res chain seq x y z
N MET A 1 10.88 -18.90 6.49
CA MET A 1 10.77 -18.38 7.87
C MET A 1 9.52 -17.52 7.93
N TYR A 2 8.43 -18.08 8.48
CA TYR A 2 7.14 -17.39 8.66
C TYR A 2 7.29 -16.31 9.73
N ARG A 3 7.03 -15.02 9.42
CA ARG A 3 7.16 -13.94 10.42
C ARG A 3 5.84 -13.80 11.16
N LYS A 4 5.88 -13.66 12.49
CA LYS A 4 4.70 -13.31 13.33
C LYS A 4 3.90 -12.11 12.81
N PHE A 5 4.55 -11.22 12.07
CA PHE A 5 3.93 -10.04 11.47
C PHE A 5 3.00 -10.39 10.29
N ASP A 6 3.30 -11.43 9.52
CA ASP A 6 2.47 -11.84 8.38
C ASP A 6 1.13 -12.42 8.88
N ASP A 7 1.15 -13.17 9.99
CA ASP A 7 -0.06 -13.68 10.65
C ASP A 7 -0.95 -12.53 11.15
N GLN A 8 -0.36 -11.43 11.62
CA GLN A 8 -1.11 -10.24 12.04
C GLN A 8 -1.80 -9.57 10.85
N LEU A 9 -1.17 -9.54 9.68
CA LEU A 9 -1.78 -9.00 8.45
C LEU A 9 -2.93 -9.88 7.95
N ILE A 10 -2.76 -11.21 7.99
CA ILE A 10 -3.82 -12.17 7.66
C ILE A 10 -5.01 -12.02 8.62
N ALA A 11 -4.75 -12.01 9.93
CA ALA A 11 -5.78 -11.85 10.95
C ALA A 11 -6.49 -10.50 10.84
N TRP A 12 -5.77 -9.43 10.46
CA TRP A 12 -6.37 -8.13 10.16
C TRP A 12 -7.33 -8.20 8.96
N LYS A 13 -6.92 -8.81 7.84
CA LYS A 13 -7.77 -8.97 6.64
C LYS A 13 -9.04 -9.78 6.92
N GLN A 14 -8.98 -10.76 7.81
CA GLN A 14 -10.11 -11.64 8.13
C GLN A 14 -11.22 -10.97 8.97
N LYS A 15 -10.97 -9.78 9.54
CA LYS A 15 -12.00 -9.07 10.31
C LYS A 15 -13.01 -8.39 9.37
N ASN A 16 -14.30 -8.71 9.54
CA ASN A 16 -15.38 -7.97 8.92
C ASN A 16 -15.31 -6.50 9.39
N ASN A 17 -15.04 -5.58 8.48
CA ASN A 17 -14.82 -4.13 8.72
C ASN A 17 -13.48 -3.76 9.37
N HIS A 18 -12.39 -4.40 8.96
CA HIS A 18 -11.06 -3.96 9.39
C HIS A 18 -10.78 -2.49 9.00
N LEU A 19 -10.38 -1.69 9.99
CA LEU A 19 -9.94 -0.31 9.77
C LEU A 19 -8.55 -0.26 9.10
N PRO A 20 -8.15 0.87 8.50
CA PRO A 20 -6.79 1.05 7.99
C PRO A 20 -5.73 0.71 9.04
N LEU A 21 -4.70 -0.02 8.64
CA LEU A 21 -3.64 -0.46 9.54
C LEU A 21 -2.46 0.52 9.54
N LEU A 22 -2.12 1.07 10.70
CA LEU A 22 -0.93 1.88 10.88
C LEU A 22 0.23 1.02 11.40
N ILE A 23 1.24 0.82 10.56
CA ILE A 23 2.38 -0.04 10.87
C ILE A 23 3.57 0.81 11.30
N LYS A 24 3.97 0.69 12.57
CA LYS A 24 5.14 1.39 13.14
C LYS A 24 6.25 0.40 13.50
N GLY A 25 7.50 0.87 13.53
CA GLY A 25 8.65 0.08 13.98
C GLY A 25 9.98 0.67 13.53
N ALA A 26 11.09 0.08 13.96
CA ALA A 26 12.45 0.56 13.63
C ALA A 26 12.73 0.63 12.12
N ARG A 27 13.59 1.56 11.69
CA ARG A 27 14.04 1.64 10.29
C ARG A 27 14.74 0.32 9.89
N PHE A 28 14.61 -0.08 8.62
CA PHE A 28 15.26 -1.27 8.03
C PHE A 28 14.83 -2.67 8.52
N VAL A 29 13.77 -2.81 9.33
CA VAL A 29 13.30 -4.14 9.79
C VAL A 29 12.43 -4.92 8.78
N GLY A 30 12.44 -4.53 7.51
CA GLY A 30 11.70 -5.24 6.45
C GLY A 30 10.18 -5.06 6.48
N LYS A 31 9.67 -3.98 7.08
CA LYS A 31 8.22 -3.68 7.13
C LYS A 31 7.60 -3.57 5.73
N ARG A 32 8.22 -2.75 4.87
CA ARG A 32 7.80 -2.57 3.46
C ARG A 32 7.66 -3.90 2.73
N TYR A 33 8.70 -4.74 2.82
CA TYR A 33 8.73 -6.04 2.17
C TYR A 33 7.57 -6.93 2.62
N SER A 34 7.32 -7.01 3.93
CA SER A 34 6.27 -7.87 4.49
C SER A 34 4.87 -7.40 4.05
N VAL A 35 4.61 -6.09 4.09
CA VAL A 35 3.34 -5.50 3.63
C VAL A 35 3.13 -5.70 2.14
N LEU A 36 4.14 -5.43 1.32
CA LEU A 36 4.02 -5.55 -0.14
C LEU A 36 3.82 -6.99 -0.57
N ASN A 37 4.54 -7.94 0.01
CA ASN A 37 4.36 -9.36 -0.26
C ASN A 37 2.98 -9.85 0.17
N PHE A 38 2.56 -9.49 1.38
CA PHE A 38 1.21 -9.80 1.85
C PHE A 38 0.16 -9.25 0.88
N ALA A 39 0.29 -7.98 0.47
CA ALA A 39 -0.65 -7.33 -0.43
C ALA A 39 -0.72 -8.05 -1.79
N LYS A 40 0.43 -8.33 -2.42
CA LYS A 40 0.52 -9.04 -3.70
C LYS A 40 -0.06 -10.46 -3.66
N ALA A 41 0.09 -11.15 -2.53
CA ALA A 41 -0.44 -12.50 -2.35
C ALA A 41 -1.95 -12.53 -2.05
N ASN A 42 -2.54 -11.41 -1.61
CA ASN A 42 -3.90 -11.39 -1.04
C ASN A 42 -4.90 -10.51 -1.77
N TYR A 43 -4.44 -9.63 -2.67
CA TYR A 43 -5.27 -8.71 -3.42
C TYR A 43 -4.88 -8.74 -4.89
N GLU A 44 -5.87 -8.73 -5.77
CA GLU A 44 -5.66 -8.69 -7.23
C GLU A 44 -4.96 -7.39 -7.67
N HIS A 45 -5.19 -6.30 -6.93
CA HIS A 45 -4.68 -4.98 -7.27
C HIS A 45 -4.02 -4.34 -6.06
N VAL A 46 -2.76 -3.92 -6.23
CA VAL A 46 -1.96 -3.28 -5.21
C VAL A 46 -1.39 -1.98 -5.77
N ILE A 47 -1.58 -0.88 -5.04
CA ILE A 47 -0.95 0.40 -5.33
C ILE A 47 -0.03 0.72 -4.16
N GLU A 48 1.25 0.90 -4.45
CA GLU A 48 2.23 1.39 -3.49
C GLU A 48 2.56 2.84 -3.81
N ILE A 49 2.52 3.71 -2.81
CA ILE A 49 2.82 5.14 -2.95
C ILE A 49 3.91 5.49 -1.97
N ASN A 50 5.01 6.04 -2.49
CA ASN A 50 6.08 6.61 -1.67
C ASN A 50 6.04 8.13 -1.77
N PHE A 51 5.41 8.77 -0.78
CA PHE A 51 5.29 10.24 -0.71
C PHE A 51 6.62 10.98 -0.58
N GLU A 52 7.72 10.31 -0.23
CA GLU A 52 9.06 10.93 -0.22
C GLU A 52 9.63 11.08 -1.63
N LEU A 53 9.29 10.16 -2.54
CA LEU A 53 9.77 10.15 -3.92
C LEU A 53 8.77 10.78 -4.90
N ASP A 54 7.48 10.76 -4.55
CA ASP A 54 6.40 11.20 -5.41
C ASP A 54 5.70 12.43 -4.81
N MET A 55 6.31 13.60 -5.05
CA MET A 55 5.78 14.88 -4.57
C MET A 55 4.41 15.21 -5.17
N TYR A 56 4.15 14.76 -6.41
CA TYR A 56 2.85 14.93 -7.04
C TYR A 56 1.76 14.18 -6.29
N MET A 57 2.00 12.92 -5.90
CA MET A 57 1.05 12.17 -5.08
C MET A 57 0.84 12.80 -3.70
N LYS A 58 1.83 13.51 -3.15
CA LYS A 58 1.61 14.27 -1.91
C LYS A 58 0.57 15.39 -2.12
N GLU A 59 0.70 16.17 -3.18
CA GLU A 59 -0.26 17.24 -3.52
C GLU A 59 -1.67 16.69 -3.81
N VAL A 60 -1.76 15.57 -4.52
CA VAL A 60 -3.05 14.91 -4.81
C VAL A 60 -3.78 14.54 -3.52
N PHE A 61 -3.08 14.03 -2.51
CA PHE A 61 -3.66 13.60 -1.24
C PHE A 61 -4.09 14.76 -0.32
N GLU A 62 -3.75 16.01 -0.65
CA GLU A 62 -4.26 17.21 0.01
C GLU A 62 -5.59 17.70 -0.59
N GLN A 63 -6.03 17.12 -1.72
CA GLN A 63 -7.29 17.46 -2.38
C GLN A 63 -8.48 16.63 -1.85
N ASN A 64 -9.64 16.78 -2.50
CA ASN A 64 -10.83 16.02 -2.15
C ASN A 64 -10.70 14.53 -2.54
N VAL A 65 -11.49 13.69 -1.88
CA VAL A 65 -11.51 12.23 -2.07
C VAL A 65 -11.77 11.81 -3.52
N GLY A 66 -12.60 12.55 -4.25
CA GLY A 66 -12.90 12.29 -5.66
C GLY A 66 -11.64 12.38 -6.53
N THR A 67 -10.87 13.46 -6.38
CA THR A 67 -9.61 13.64 -7.11
C THR A 67 -8.60 12.55 -6.75
N VAL A 68 -8.46 12.21 -5.46
CA VAL A 68 -7.57 11.13 -5.01
C VAL A 68 -7.92 9.81 -5.70
N ILE A 69 -9.19 9.41 -5.70
CA ILE A 69 -9.64 8.16 -6.32
C ILE A 69 -9.34 8.14 -7.83
N GLN A 70 -9.56 9.26 -8.53
CA GLN A 70 -9.27 9.35 -9.95
C GLN A 70 -7.76 9.22 -10.24
N SER A 71 -6.93 9.93 -9.48
CA SER A 71 -5.47 9.86 -9.61
C SER A 71 -4.91 8.47 -9.32
N LEU A 72 -5.45 7.76 -8.31
CA LEU A 72 -5.02 6.38 -8.01
C LEU A 72 -5.33 5.40 -9.14
N LYS A 73 -6.48 5.55 -9.82
CA LYS A 73 -6.82 4.74 -11.00
C LYS A 73 -5.83 4.94 -12.14
N ALA A 74 -5.45 6.19 -12.39
CA ALA A 74 -4.47 6.54 -13.42
C ALA A 74 -3.05 6.08 -13.06
N TYR A 75 -2.67 6.19 -11.79
CA TYR A 75 -1.32 5.84 -11.31
C TYR A 75 -0.96 4.38 -11.60
N LYS A 76 -1.91 3.46 -11.39
CA LYS A 76 -1.72 2.03 -11.68
C LYS A 76 -1.40 1.77 -13.15
N LEU A 77 -1.99 2.52 -14.08
CA LEU A 77 -1.78 2.37 -15.51
C LEU A 77 -0.37 2.83 -15.92
N LEU A 78 0.09 3.94 -15.35
CA LEU A 78 1.43 4.48 -15.61
C LEU A 78 2.51 3.57 -15.03
N TRP A 79 2.36 3.09 -13.79
CA TRP A 79 3.36 2.20 -13.17
C TRP A 79 3.56 0.90 -13.95
N ASN A 80 2.48 0.32 -14.49
CA ASN A 80 2.58 -0.86 -15.35
C ASN A 80 3.22 -0.57 -16.72
N ALA A 81 3.18 0.68 -17.20
CA ALA A 81 3.77 1.07 -18.47
C ALA A 81 5.28 1.34 -18.39
N PHE A 82 5.85 1.57 -17.20
CA PHE A 82 7.28 1.83 -16.99
C PHE A 82 8.09 0.59 -16.56
N ILE A 83 7.46 -0.60 -16.45
CA ILE A 83 8.12 -1.86 -16.00
C ILE A 83 8.08 -2.93 -17.11
N TYR A 84 8.00 -2.50 -18.38
CA TYR A 84 8.29 -3.35 -19.54
C TYR A 84 9.38 -2.71 -20.41
#